data_AF-M7SM32-F1
#
_entry.id   AF-M7SM32-F1
#
_cell.length_a   1.000
_cell.length_b   1.000
_cell.length_c   1.000
_cell.angle_alpha   90.00
_cell.angle_beta   90.00
_cell.angle_gamma   90.00
#
_symmetry.space_group_name_H-M   'P 1'
#
loop_
_entity.id
_entity.type
_entity.pdbx_description
1 polymer ?
#
loop_
_entity_poly.entity_id
_entity_poly.type
_entity_poly.pdbx_seq_one_letter_code
_entity_poly.pdbx_strand_id
1 'polypeptide(L)'
;MDQTTPDQPIVPVPPPWKLKGTIYVLSFWTKEEMPVIAYSPLEAKSPFADPAASGEHLGGLSQIQIIRYTDSPVGPYDELIVCPGFFAYTKDDDKGESKRMKNARVTRVYVSQKSTCWNGRISEYIFIIYVAILNN
;
A
#
# COMPACT_ATOMS: atom_id res chain seq x y z
N MET A 1 -12.84 15.35 -15.19
CA MET A 1 -11.94 16.49 -14.99
C MET A 1 -10.57 15.93 -14.67
N ASP A 2 -9.60 16.19 -15.52
CA ASP A 2 -8.23 15.69 -15.43
C ASP A 2 -7.46 16.56 -14.42
N GLN A 3 -7.05 15.99 -13.27
CA GLN A 3 -6.32 16.71 -12.21
C GLN A 3 -4.79 16.59 -12.35
N THR A 4 -4.29 16.43 -13.58
CA THR A 4 -2.84 16.41 -13.86
C THR A 4 -2.18 17.79 -13.82
N THR A 5 -2.94 18.89 -13.72
CA THR A 5 -2.39 20.25 -13.65
C THR A 5 -1.72 20.51 -12.29
N PRO A 6 -0.41 20.82 -12.24
CA PRO A 6 0.38 20.90 -10.99
C PRO A 6 -0.14 21.88 -9.93
N ASP A 7 -0.89 22.89 -10.33
CA ASP A 7 -1.20 24.09 -9.52
C ASP A 7 -2.63 24.13 -8.94
N GLN A 8 -3.44 23.09 -9.17
CA GLN A 8 -4.79 23.02 -8.59
C GLN A 8 -4.73 22.43 -7.16
N PRO A 9 -5.39 23.05 -6.17
CA PRO A 9 -5.53 22.46 -4.83
C PRO A 9 -6.22 21.09 -4.91
N ILE A 10 -5.68 20.10 -4.20
CA ILE A 10 -6.28 18.76 -4.13
C ILE A 10 -7.58 18.87 -3.32
N VAL A 11 -8.68 18.43 -3.91
CA VAL A 11 -9.98 18.40 -3.23
C VAL A 11 -10.05 17.16 -2.33
N PRO A 12 -10.33 17.32 -1.02
CA PRO A 12 -10.54 16.19 -0.14
C PRO A 12 -11.79 15.40 -0.51
N VAL A 13 -11.67 14.07 -0.60
CA VAL A 13 -12.80 13.17 -0.84
C VAL A 13 -12.91 12.17 0.30
N PRO A 14 -13.87 12.32 1.23
CA PRO A 14 -13.95 11.47 2.42
C PRO A 14 -14.41 10.04 2.07
N PRO A 15 -14.03 9.03 2.89
CA PRO A 15 -14.55 7.67 2.77
C PRO A 15 -16.06 7.60 3.13
N PRO A 16 -16.79 6.55 2.70
CA PRO A 16 -16.34 5.37 1.96
C PRO A 16 -16.29 5.59 0.44
N TRP A 17 -15.26 5.03 -0.22
CA TRP A 17 -15.15 5.09 -1.68
C TRP A 17 -15.69 3.82 -2.33
N LYS A 18 -16.51 3.98 -3.36
CA LYS A 18 -16.87 2.90 -4.27
C LYS A 18 -15.91 2.92 -5.45
N LEU A 19 -15.20 1.82 -5.65
CA LEU A 19 -14.19 1.68 -6.70
C LEU A 19 -14.62 0.58 -7.67
N LYS A 20 -14.45 0.81 -8.96
CA LYS A 20 -14.62 -0.21 -10.01
C LYS A 20 -13.35 -0.31 -10.82
N GLY A 21 -12.87 -1.52 -11.04
CA GLY A 21 -11.64 -1.73 -11.78
C GLY A 21 -11.38 -3.18 -12.12
N THR A 22 -10.28 -3.40 -12.84
CA THR A 22 -9.74 -4.71 -13.15
C THR A 22 -8.45 -4.92 -12.34
N ILE A 23 -8.32 -6.09 -11.73
CA ILE A 23 -7.18 -6.45 -10.90
C ILE A 23 -6.41 -7.58 -11.60
N TYR A 24 -5.12 -7.38 -11.80
CA TYR A 24 -4.18 -8.41 -12.22
C TYR A 24 -3.31 -8.75 -11.02
N VAL A 25 -3.38 -10.01 -10.58
CA VAL A 25 -2.64 -10.47 -9.39
C VAL A 25 -1.60 -11.50 -9.80
N LEU A 26 -0.33 -11.18 -9.56
CA LEU A 26 0.76 -12.16 -9.57
C LEU A 26 0.98 -12.64 -8.14
N SER A 27 0.56 -13.87 -7.86
CA SER A 27 0.78 -14.50 -6.55
C SER A 27 2.00 -15.43 -6.61
N PHE A 28 2.83 -15.36 -5.57
CA PHE A 28 4.04 -16.17 -5.44
C PHE A 28 4.35 -16.41 -3.96
N TRP A 29 5.26 -17.34 -3.68
CA TRP A 29 5.65 -17.66 -2.30
C TRP A 29 6.99 -17.03 -1.96
N THR A 30 7.06 -16.35 -0.81
CA THR A 30 8.32 -15.82 -0.26
C THR A 30 8.74 -16.62 0.97
N LYS A 31 10.05 -16.70 1.20
CA LYS A 31 10.62 -17.18 2.46
C LYS A 31 10.55 -16.06 3.51
N GLU A 32 10.95 -16.37 4.75
CA GLU A 32 11.02 -15.40 5.85
C GLU A 32 12.01 -14.26 5.61
N GLU A 33 12.98 -14.44 4.70
CA GLU A 33 13.87 -13.36 4.28
C GLU A 33 13.09 -12.28 3.52
N MET A 34 13.28 -11.03 3.93
CA MET A 34 12.62 -9.88 3.31
C MET A 34 13.11 -9.70 1.86
N PRO A 35 12.21 -9.70 0.86
CA PRO A 35 12.60 -9.40 -0.52
C PRO A 35 13.18 -8.00 -0.64
N VAL A 36 14.26 -7.83 -1.43
CA VAL A 36 14.89 -6.51 -1.67
C VAL A 36 13.88 -5.47 -2.21
N ILE A 37 12.88 -5.92 -2.96
CA ILE A 37 11.83 -5.06 -3.52
C ILE A 37 10.73 -4.67 -2.51
N ALA A 38 10.71 -5.26 -1.30
CA ALA A 38 9.65 -5.02 -0.32
C ALA A 38 9.55 -3.55 0.07
N TYR A 39 10.67 -2.85 0.26
CA TYR A 39 10.69 -1.43 0.64
C TYR A 39 11.39 -0.57 -0.43
N SER A 40 10.99 0.69 -0.52
CA SER A 40 11.76 1.69 -1.27
C SER A 40 13.13 1.89 -0.60
N PRO A 41 14.23 2.11 -1.35
CA PRO A 41 15.54 2.40 -0.75
C PRO A 41 15.53 3.56 0.24
N LEU A 42 14.65 4.55 0.04
CA LEU A 42 14.50 5.71 0.94
C LEU A 42 13.76 5.36 2.24
N GLU A 43 12.93 4.32 2.23
CA GLU A 43 12.13 3.88 3.38
C GLU A 43 12.73 2.66 4.09
N ALA A 44 13.67 1.97 3.46
CA ALA A 44 14.31 0.76 3.98
C ALA A 44 15.04 0.99 5.32
N LYS A 45 15.37 2.24 5.66
CA LYS A 45 15.98 2.63 6.95
C LYS A 45 15.01 3.31 7.91
N SER A 46 13.74 3.43 7.53
CA SER A 46 12.72 4.06 8.35
C SER A 46 12.13 3.06 9.36
N PRO A 47 11.45 3.53 10.43
CA PRO A 47 10.73 2.66 11.35
C PRO A 47 9.67 1.76 10.67
N PHE A 48 9.23 2.09 9.44
CA PHE A 48 8.30 1.24 8.67
C PHE A 48 8.92 -0.08 8.19
N ALA A 49 10.25 -0.11 8.06
CA ALA A 49 11.02 -1.28 7.66
C ALA A 49 11.71 -1.98 8.85
N ASP A 50 11.65 -1.39 10.05
CA ASP A 50 12.25 -1.96 11.26
C ASP A 50 11.36 -3.10 11.81
N PRO A 51 11.83 -4.36 11.82
CA PRO A 51 11.06 -5.49 12.34
C PRO A 51 10.60 -5.32 13.80
N ALA A 52 11.35 -4.58 14.62
CA ALA A 52 10.97 -4.33 16.01
C ALA A 52 9.77 -3.37 16.12
N ALA A 53 9.67 -2.39 15.23
CA ALA A 53 8.57 -1.42 15.20
C ALA A 53 7.39 -1.87 14.34
N SER A 54 7.67 -2.62 13.28
CA SER A 54 6.74 -2.95 12.19
C SER A 54 6.36 -4.44 12.12
N GLY A 55 6.93 -5.27 12.99
CA GLY A 55 6.69 -6.70 13.03
C GLY A 55 7.65 -7.49 12.14
N GLU A 56 7.97 -8.70 12.57
CA GLU A 56 8.81 -9.64 11.84
C GLU A 56 8.10 -10.17 10.58
N HIS A 57 8.81 -10.18 9.45
CA HIS A 57 8.33 -10.80 8.22
C HIS A 57 8.42 -12.32 8.29
N LEU A 58 7.31 -12.98 7.99
CA LEU A 58 7.15 -14.44 8.10
C LEU A 58 7.13 -15.13 6.72
N GLY A 59 7.34 -14.37 5.64
CA GLY A 59 7.15 -14.85 4.28
C GLY A 59 5.71 -15.25 3.99
N GLY A 60 5.55 -16.18 3.05
CA GLY A 60 4.26 -16.75 2.71
C GLY A 60 3.70 -16.24 1.39
N LEU A 61 2.37 -16.18 1.31
CA LEU A 61 1.67 -15.83 0.07
C LEU A 61 1.88 -14.34 -0.19
N SER A 62 2.76 -14.06 -1.13
CA SER A 62 3.08 -12.72 -1.59
C SER A 62 2.34 -12.40 -2.88
N GLN A 63 2.09 -11.11 -3.09
CA GLN A 63 1.37 -10.62 -4.24
C GLN A 63 2.00 -9.35 -4.77
N ILE A 64 2.11 -9.29 -6.10
CA ILE A 64 2.20 -8.05 -6.84
C ILE A 64 0.86 -7.87 -7.54
N GLN A 65 0.18 -6.76 -7.26
CA GLN A 65 -1.13 -6.46 -7.85
C GLN A 65 -1.01 -5.22 -8.73
N ILE A 66 -1.58 -5.29 -9.93
CA ILE A 66 -1.78 -4.14 -10.81
C ILE A 66 -3.29 -3.94 -10.91
N ILE A 67 -3.77 -2.79 -10.48
CA ILE A 67 -5.19 -2.46 -10.44
C ILE A 67 -5.43 -1.30 -11.40
N ARG A 68 -6.40 -1.47 -12.30
CA ARG A 68 -6.86 -0.41 -13.20
C ARG A 68 -8.25 0.02 -12.77
N TYR A 69 -8.35 1.12 -12.03
CA TYR A 69 -9.65 1.69 -11.66
C TYR A 69 -10.22 2.48 -12.82
N THR A 70 -11.37 2.02 -13.31
CA THR A 70 -12.12 2.67 -14.39
C THR A 70 -13.14 3.66 -13.86
N ASP A 71 -13.56 3.52 -12.59
CA ASP A 71 -14.47 4.44 -11.91
C ASP A 71 -14.06 4.59 -10.44
N SER A 72 -13.88 5.85 -10.02
CA SER A 72 -13.61 6.24 -8.64
C SER A 72 -14.04 7.69 -8.38
N PRO A 73 -14.28 8.08 -7.11
CA PRO A 73 -14.60 9.46 -6.74
C PRO A 73 -13.54 10.50 -7.14
N VAL A 74 -12.30 10.08 -7.39
CA VAL A 74 -11.17 10.94 -7.80
C VAL A 74 -10.80 10.78 -9.28
N GLY A 75 -11.62 10.03 -10.05
CA GLY A 75 -11.37 9.70 -11.45
C GLY A 75 -10.68 8.34 -11.65
N PRO A 76 -10.53 7.87 -12.91
CA PRO A 76 -9.85 6.61 -13.20
C PRO A 76 -8.35 6.73 -12.93
N TYR A 77 -7.74 5.73 -12.29
CA TYR A 77 -6.29 5.68 -12.04
C TYR A 77 -5.78 4.24 -12.01
N ASP A 78 -4.47 4.08 -12.11
CA ASP A 78 -3.81 2.78 -12.02
C ASP A 78 -3.03 2.71 -10.70
N GLU A 79 -3.04 1.55 -10.07
CA GLU A 79 -2.37 1.27 -8.80
C GLU A 79 -1.49 0.00 -8.91
N LEU A 80 -0.30 0.05 -8.33
CA LEU A 80 0.59 -1.09 -8.17
C LEU A 80 0.84 -1.33 -6.69
N ILE A 81 0.51 -2.52 -6.21
CA ILE A 81 0.66 -2.94 -4.83
C ILE A 81 1.75 -4.01 -4.72
N VAL A 82 2.65 -3.86 -3.77
CA VAL A 82 3.60 -4.89 -3.35
C VAL A 82 3.23 -5.35 -1.94
N CYS A 83 2.84 -6.61 -1.84
CA CYS A 83 2.49 -7.29 -0.60
C CYS A 83 3.43 -8.49 -0.40
N PRO A 84 4.55 -8.33 0.31
CA PRO A 84 5.52 -9.40 0.53
C PRO A 84 5.06 -10.30 1.69
N GLY A 85 3.89 -10.93 1.57
CA GLY A 85 3.48 -11.95 2.52
C GLY A 85 3.08 -11.43 3.89
N PHE A 86 3.29 -12.27 4.91
CA PHE A 86 2.75 -12.10 6.25
C PHE A 86 3.75 -11.49 7.21
N PHE A 87 3.23 -10.68 8.14
CA PHE A 87 3.99 -10.05 9.22
C PHE A 87 3.39 -10.43 10.56
N ALA A 88 4.25 -10.65 11.56
CA ALA A 88 3.84 -10.90 12.93
C ALA A 88 3.36 -9.62 13.61
N TYR A 89 2.29 -9.71 14.39
CA TYR A 89 1.86 -8.63 15.29
C TYR A 89 1.27 -9.23 16.56
N THR A 90 1.26 -8.46 17.64
CA THR A 90 0.67 -8.88 18.92
C THR A 90 -0.71 -8.26 19.06
N LYS A 91 -1.68 -9.06 19.50
CA LYS A 91 -3.01 -8.59 19.86
C LYS A 91 -3.37 -9.14 21.23
N ASP A 92 -3.75 -8.25 22.13
CA ASP A 92 -4.31 -8.66 23.42
C ASP A 92 -5.74 -9.16 23.22
N ASP A 93 -6.07 -10.26 23.87
CA ASP A 93 -7.46 -10.75 23.91
C ASP A 93 -8.28 -10.06 25.00
N ASP A 94 -9.58 -10.36 25.05
CA ASP A 94 -10.52 -9.77 26.02
C ASP A 94 -10.17 -10.12 27.48
N LYS A 95 -9.22 -11.04 27.71
CA LYS A 95 -8.70 -11.45 29.01
C LYS A 95 -7.33 -10.83 29.33
N GLY A 96 -6.79 -10.00 28.43
CA GLY A 96 -5.49 -9.36 28.59
C GLY A 96 -4.28 -10.26 28.26
N GLU A 97 -4.49 -11.42 27.63
CA GLU A 97 -3.40 -12.26 27.18
C GLU A 97 -2.91 -11.83 25.80
N SER A 98 -1.62 -11.47 25.71
CA SER A 98 -0.99 -11.11 24.45
C SER A 98 -0.77 -12.33 23.56
N LYS A 99 -1.42 -12.36 22.39
CA LYS A 99 -1.28 -13.42 21.39
C LYS A 99 -0.52 -12.96 20.17
N ARG A 100 0.43 -13.79 19.71
CA ARG A 100 1.15 -13.58 18.45
C ARG A 100 0.24 -13.97 17.29
N MET A 101 -0.06 -13.00 16.45
CA MET A 101 -0.89 -13.11 15.26
C MET A 101 -0.05 -12.87 14.00
N LYS A 102 -0.62 -13.16 12.82
CA LYS A 102 -0.01 -12.80 11.53
C LYS A 102 -1.04 -12.28 10.55
N ASN A 103 -0.68 -11.29 9.74
CA ASN A 103 -1.52 -10.80 8.65
C ASN A 103 -0.66 -10.37 7.45
N ALA A 104 -1.25 -10.41 6.25
CA ALA A 104 -0.59 -9.92 5.05
C ALA A 104 -0.39 -8.41 5.16
N ARG A 105 0.74 -7.90 4.69
CA ARG A 105 1.05 -6.47 4.76
C ARG A 105 1.46 -5.95 3.40
N VAL A 106 0.86 -4.82 3.03
CA VAL A 106 1.32 -4.02 1.90
C VAL A 106 2.49 -3.16 2.35
N THR A 107 3.61 -3.29 1.65
CA THR A 107 4.82 -2.50 1.95
C THR A 107 5.01 -1.36 0.96
N ARG A 108 4.47 -1.47 -0.26
CA ARG A 108 4.50 -0.40 -1.26
C ARG A 108 3.18 -0.32 -1.99
N VAL A 109 2.71 0.91 -2.19
CA VAL A 109 1.64 1.25 -3.13
C VAL A 109 2.11 2.39 -4.01
N TYR A 110 1.95 2.21 -5.32
CA TYR A 110 2.17 3.25 -6.33
C TYR A 110 0.85 3.58 -7.00
N VAL A 111 0.56 4.86 -7.18
CA VAL A 111 -0.62 5.31 -7.92
C VAL A 111 -0.22 6.29 -9.01
N SER A 112 -0.95 6.28 -10.12
CA SER A 112 -0.68 7.17 -11.26
C SER A 112 -1.13 8.62 -11.04
N GLN A 113 -1.89 8.93 -9.98
CA GLN A 113 -2.45 10.27 -9.73
C GLN A 113 -2.13 10.83 -8.33
N LYS A 114 -1.73 12.11 -8.30
CA LYS A 114 -1.37 12.84 -7.07
C LYS A 114 -2.56 13.02 -6.12
N SER A 115 -3.74 13.33 -6.65
CA SER A 115 -4.98 13.51 -5.88
C SER A 115 -5.37 12.23 -5.14
N THR A 116 -5.27 11.07 -5.80
CA THR A 116 -5.48 9.75 -5.19
C THR A 116 -4.44 9.45 -4.12
N CYS A 117 -3.17 9.75 -4.37
CA CYS A 117 -2.10 9.54 -3.39
C CYS A 117 -2.36 10.32 -2.11
N TRP A 118 -2.71 11.61 -2.24
CA TRP A 118 -2.98 12.47 -1.10
C TRP A 118 -4.23 12.02 -0.33
N ASN A 119 -5.34 11.82 -1.04
CA ASN A 119 -6.61 11.41 -0.45
C ASN A 119 -6.54 10.01 0.20
N GLY A 120 -5.76 9.08 -0.37
CA GLY A 120 -5.50 7.77 0.23
C GLY A 120 -4.63 7.87 1.48
N ARG A 121 -3.65 8.78 1.51
CA ARG A 121 -2.77 8.98 2.68
C ARG A 121 -3.49 9.63 3.87
N ILE A 122 -4.35 10.62 3.62
CA ILE A 122 -5.09 11.33 4.69
C ILE A 122 -6.25 10.53 5.25
N SER A 123 -6.77 9.55 4.51
CA SER A 123 -7.79 8.62 5.00
C SER A 123 -7.20 7.57 5.95
N GLU A 124 -5.90 7.65 6.28
CA GLU A 124 -5.12 6.74 7.15
C GLU A 124 -5.07 5.27 6.73
N TYR A 125 -5.59 4.92 5.55
CA TYR A 125 -5.66 3.51 5.16
C TYR A 125 -4.39 2.96 4.51
N ILE A 126 -3.50 3.78 3.92
CA ILE A 126 -2.39 3.26 3.10
C ILE A 126 -1.16 4.21 3.08
N PHE A 127 0.06 3.65 3.19
CA PHE A 127 1.31 4.33 2.80
C PHE A 127 1.44 4.28 1.27
N ILE A 128 1.13 5.40 0.61
CA ILE A 128 1.15 5.51 -0.86
C ILE A 128 2.36 6.35 -1.28
N ILE A 129 3.17 5.83 -2.19
CA ILE A 129 4.25 6.55 -2.86
C ILE A 129 3.73 6.97 -4.24
N TYR A 130 3.65 8.27 -4.50
CA TYR A 130 3.41 8.76 -5.84
C TYR A 130 4.68 8.64 -6.68
N VAL A 131 4.64 7.88 -7.77
CA VAL A 131 5.71 7.86 -8.79
C VAL A 131 5.21 8.63 -10.00
N ALA A 132 5.64 9.89 -10.10
CA ALA A 132 5.58 10.59 -11.36
C ALA A 132 6.61 9.96 -12.30
N ILE A 133 6.15 9.24 -13.32
CA ILE A 133 6.98 8.98 -14.50
C ILE A 133 7.12 10.35 -15.17
N LEU A 134 8.20 11.06 -14.86
CA LEU A 134 8.58 12.24 -15.60
C LEU A 134 8.86 11.78 -17.03
N ASN A 135 7.96 12.14 -17.94
CA ASN A 135 8.23 12.07 -19.37
C ASN A 135 9.50 12.90 -19.64
N ASN A 136 10.51 12.24 -20.17
CA ASN A 136 11.59 12.88 -20.92
C ASN A 136 11.32 12.63 -22.40
#